data_AF-A0A3M1HMA8-F1
#
_entry.id   AF-A0A3M1HMA8-F1
#
_cell.length_a   1.000
_cell.length_b   1.000
_cell.length_c   1.000
_cell.angle_alpha   90.00
_cell.angle_beta   90.00
_cell.angle_gamma   90.00
#
_symmetry.space_group_name_H-M   'P 1'
#
loop_
_entity.id
_entity.type
_entity.pdbx_description
1 polymer ?
#
loop_
_entity_poly.entity_id
_entity_poly.type
_entity_poly.pdbx_seq_one_letter_code
_entity_poly.pdbx_strand_id
1 'polypeptide(L)' 'MSLDEMIYQQARKLPYALQQEVLDFVQYLLAKAEQQEKDEWARLSLASAMRGMETEPVLYTLADIKVRFA' A
#
# COMPACT_ATOMS: atom_id res chain seq x y z
N MET A 1 3.18 -26.50 -18.50
CA MET A 1 1.99 -25.83 -17.95
C MET A 1 2.46 -24.66 -17.13
N SER A 2 1.91 -23.49 -17.39
CA SER A 2 2.13 -22.30 -16.56
C SER A 2 1.19 -22.31 -15.35
N LEU A 3 1.49 -21.45 -14.37
CA LEU A 3 0.72 -21.38 -13.12
C LEU A 3 -0.71 -20.87 -13.36
N ASP A 4 -0.88 -19.92 -14.29
CA ASP A 4 -2.18 -19.41 -14.73
C ASP A 4 -3.03 -20.50 -15.41
N GLU A 5 -2.42 -21.34 -16.26
CA GLU A 5 -3.10 -22.50 -16.85
C GLU A 5 -3.59 -23.47 -15.79
N MET A 6 -2.77 -23.75 -14.76
CA MET A 6 -3.17 -24.62 -13.65
C MET A 6 -4.36 -24.04 -12.86
N ILE A 7 -4.32 -22.75 -12.54
CA ILE A 7 -5.41 -22.06 -11.82
C ILE A 7 -6.71 -22.15 -12.63
N TYR A 8 -6.65 -21.84 -13.93
CA TYR A 8 -7.81 -21.90 -14.82
C TYR A 8 -8.43 -23.29 -14.88
N GLN A 9 -7.61 -24.34 -15.02
CA GLN A 9 -8.08 -25.73 -15.07
C GLN A 9 -8.74 -26.18 -13.76
N GLN A 10 -8.27 -25.70 -12.60
CA GLN A 10 -8.92 -26.03 -11.33
C GLN A 10 -10.18 -25.21 -11.09
N ALA A 11 -10.16 -23.91 -11.39
CA ALA A 11 -11.32 -23.03 -11.24
C ALA A 11 -12.51 -23.52 -12.08
N ARG A 12 -12.25 -24.02 -13.30
CA ARG A 12 -13.31 -24.58 -14.18
C ARG A 12 -14.03 -25.81 -13.62
N LYS A 13 -13.42 -26.55 -12.68
CA LYS A 13 -14.04 -27.73 -12.06
C LYS A 13 -15.01 -27.36 -10.93
N LEU A 14 -14.96 -26.11 -10.46
CA LEU A 14 -15.83 -25.64 -9.40
C LEU A 14 -17.24 -25.33 -9.92
N PRO A 15 -18.29 -25.51 -9.10
CA PRO A 15 -19.61 -24.95 -9.35
C PRO A 15 -19.56 -23.43 -9.54
N TYR A 16 -20.51 -22.87 -10.30
CA TYR A 16 -20.54 -21.44 -10.62
C TYR A 16 -20.46 -20.52 -9.39
N ALA A 17 -21.17 -20.83 -8.32
CA ALA A 17 -21.13 -20.04 -7.08
C ALA A 17 -19.72 -19.94 -6.48
N LEU A 18 -18.94 -21.03 -6.52
CA LEU A 18 -17.56 -21.03 -6.04
C LEU A 18 -16.59 -20.41 -7.06
N GLN A 19 -16.91 -20.42 -8.36
CA GLN A 19 -16.14 -19.66 -9.35
C GLN A 19 -16.24 -18.15 -9.12
N GLN A 20 -17.41 -17.66 -8.68
CA GLN A 20 -17.58 -16.26 -8.29
C GLN A 20 -16.71 -15.91 -7.09
N GLU A 21 -16.66 -16.78 -6.07
CA GLU A 21 -15.79 -16.57 -4.90
C GLU A 21 -14.30 -16.53 -5.30
N VAL A 22 -13.86 -17.39 -6.23
CA VAL A 22 -12.49 -17.34 -6.77
C VAL A 22 -12.22 -16.01 -7.46
N LEU A 23 -13.17 -15.49 -8.24
CA LEU A 23 -13.03 -14.19 -8.89
C LEU A 23 -12.90 -13.05 -7.88
N ASP A 24 -13.76 -13.05 -6.85
CA ASP A 24 -13.73 -12.05 -5.78
C ASP A 24 -12.38 -12.08 -5.04
N PHE A 25 -11.85 -13.27 -4.78
CA PHE A 25 -10.55 -13.42 -4.14
C PHE A 25 -9.40 -12.90 -5.00
N VAL A 26 -9.42 -13.15 -6.32
CA VAL A 26 -8.41 -12.61 -7.24
C VAL A 26 -8.46 -11.07 -7.26
N GLN A 27 -9.66 -10.47 -7.28
CA GLN A 27 -9.82 -9.02 -7.21
C GLN A 27 -9.27 -8.45 -5.90
N TYR A 28 -9.54 -9.10 -4.78
CA TYR A 28 -8.98 -8.74 -3.48
C TYR A 28 -7.44 -8.78 -3.50
N LEU A 29 -6.84 -9.83 -4.06
CA LEU A 29 -5.37 -9.94 -4.14
C LEU A 29 -4.75 -8.84 -4.99
N LEU A 30 -5.38 -8.46 -6.11
CA LEU A 30 -4.92 -7.34 -6.94
C LEU A 30 -4.97 -6.02 -6.16
N ALA A 31 -6.09 -5.71 -5.52
CA ALA A 31 -6.23 -4.50 -4.70
C ALA A 31 -5.21 -4.46 -3.55
N LYS A 32 -4.96 -5.61 -2.92
CA LYS A 32 -3.95 -5.73 -1.86
C LYS A 32 -2.54 -5.47 -2.38
N ALA A 33 -2.18 -5.99 -3.55
CA ALA A 33 -0.87 -5.76 -4.14
C ALA A 33 -0.64 -4.27 -4.46
N GLU A 34 -1.64 -3.58 -5.01
CA GLU A 34 -1.58 -2.14 -5.24
C GLU A 34 -1.42 -1.34 -3.95
N GLN A 35 -2.11 -1.73 -2.88
CA GLN A 35 -1.99 -1.06 -1.59
C GLN A 35 -0.59 -1.27 -0.99
N GLN A 36 -0.05 -2.48 -1.07
CA GLN A 36 1.30 -2.77 -0.58
C GLN A 36 2.35 -1.96 -1.34
N GLU A 37 2.24 -1.86 -2.66
CA GLU A 37 3.13 -1.02 -3.47
C GLU A 37 3.06 0.45 -3.03
N LYS A 38 1.85 0.99 -2.81
CA LYS A 38 1.69 2.37 -2.30
C LYS A 38 2.33 2.59 -0.94
N ASP A 39 2.18 1.63 -0.02
CA ASP A 39 2.76 1.71 1.32
C ASP A 39 4.30 1.67 1.26
N GLU A 40 4.87 0.83 0.39
CA GLU A 40 6.31 0.76 0.14
C GLU A 40 6.84 2.07 -0.44
N TRP A 41 6.15 2.63 -1.42
CA TRP A 41 6.48 3.95 -1.98
C TRP A 41 6.40 5.05 -0.93
N ALA A 42 5.34 5.10 -0.13
CA ALA A 42 5.19 6.10 0.93
C ALA A 42 6.34 6.04 1.94
N ARG A 43 6.74 4.83 2.34
CA ARG A 43 7.89 4.61 3.24
C ARG A 43 9.20 5.06 2.61
N LEU A 44 9.43 4.73 1.34
CA LEU A 44 10.63 5.13 0.60
C LEU A 44 10.70 6.66 0.46
N SER A 45 9.59 7.30 0.09
CA SER A 45 9.49 8.75 -0.07
C SER A 45 9.78 9.47 1.24
N LEU A 46 9.18 9.02 2.36
CA LEU A 46 9.43 9.61 3.68
C LEU A 46 10.88 9.47 4.10
N ALA A 47 11.45 8.26 3.99
CA ALA A 47 12.85 8.02 4.32
C ALA A 47 13.79 8.87 3.47
N SER A 48 13.46 9.08 2.20
CA SER A 48 14.23 9.93 1.29
C SER A 48 14.13 11.42 1.65
N ALA A 49 12.94 11.90 2.03
CA ALA A 49 12.73 13.29 2.43
C ALA A 49 13.42 13.63 3.76
N MET A 50 13.41 12.70 4.72
CA MET A 50 14.07 12.88 6.02
C MET A 50 15.60 12.81 5.93
N ARG A 51 16.14 12.20 4.88
CA ARG A 51 17.59 12.04 4.69
C ARG A 51 18.26 13.39 4.54
N GLY A 52 19.10 13.75 5.50
CA GLY A 52 19.78 15.05 5.55
C GLY A 52 19.14 16.06 6.51
N MET A 53 17.88 15.86 6.89
CA MET A 53 17.22 16.65 7.94
C MET A 53 17.63 16.22 9.36
N GLU A 54 18.28 15.06 9.51
CA GLU A 54 18.59 14.43 10.81
C GLU A 54 19.58 15.23 11.65
N THR A 55 20.42 16.03 11.00
CA THR A 55 21.40 16.91 11.65
C THR A 55 21.02 18.39 11.57
N GLU A 56 19.85 18.71 11.00
CA GLU A 56 19.39 20.09 10.93
C GLU A 56 19.05 20.60 12.34
N PRO A 57 19.47 21.84 12.68
CA PRO A 57 19.13 22.42 13.96
C PRO A 57 17.62 22.67 14.05
N VAL A 58 17.06 22.54 15.25
CA VAL A 58 15.66 22.89 15.52
C VAL A 58 15.53 24.42 15.45
N LEU A 59 14.97 24.91 14.35
CA LEU A 59 14.81 26.36 14.09
C LEU A 59 13.54 26.96 14.70
N TYR A 60 12.56 26.13 15.01
CA TYR A 60 11.24 26.55 15.46
C TYR A 60 10.88 25.96 16.82
N THR A 61 10.10 26.72 17.57
CA THR A 61 9.65 26.39 18.92
C THR A 61 8.13 26.43 18.99
N LEU A 62 7.56 25.94 20.10
CA LEU A 62 6.11 26.03 20.33
C LEU A 62 5.59 27.48 20.37
N ALA A 63 6.46 28.46 20.63
CA ALA A 63 6.09 29.87 20.60
C ALA A 63 5.77 30.36 19.18
N ASP A 64 6.40 29.77 18.16
CA ASP A 64 6.21 30.12 16.75
C ASP A 64 4.87 29.58 16.19
N ILE A 65 4.31 28.55 16.84
CA ILE A 65 3.04 27.92 16.43
C ILE A 65 1.83 28.69 16.96
N LYS A 66 1.95 29.35 18.12
CA LYS A 66 0.82 30.01 18.80
C LYS A 66 0.83 31.52 18.59
N VAL A 67 -0.20 32.04 17.93
CA VAL A 67 -0.46 33.49 17.86
C VAL A 67 -0.84 34.00 19.25
N ARG A 68 -0.11 35.01 19.73
CA ARG A 68 -0.48 35.76 20.94
C ARG A 68 -1.16 37.05 20.51
N PHE A 69 -2.39 37.26 20.98
CA PHE A 69 -3.09 38.53 20.85
C PHE A 69 -2.80 39.39 22.09
N ALA A 70 -2.48 40.66 21.87
CA ALA A 70 -2.25 41.67 22.90
C ALA A 70 -3.55 42.40 23.23
#